data_AF-A0A5K0XA84-F1
#
_entry.id   AF-A0A5K0XA84-F1
#
_cell.length_a   1.000
_cell.length_b   1.000
_cell.length_c   1.000
_cell.angle_alpha   90.00
_cell.angle_beta   90.00
_cell.angle_gamma   90.00
#
_symmetry.space_group_name_H-M   'P 1'
#
loop_
_entity.id
_entity.type
_entity.pdbx_description
1 polymer ?
#
loop_
_entity_poly.entity_id
_entity_poly.type
_entity_poly.pdbx_seq_one_letter_code
_entity_poly.pdbx_strand_id
1 'polypeptide(L)' 'TEEYCEKSRFVYGESMGGAVALLLHRKDPSFWNGAVLVAPMCK' A
#
# COMPACT_ATOMS: atom_id res chain seq x y z
N THR A 1 -15.37 -17.66 4.79
CA THR A 1 -15.40 -16.77 3.61
C THR A 1 -14.14 -15.93 3.63
N GLU A 2 -13.01 -16.52 3.20
CA GLU A 2 -11.69 -15.85 3.27
C GLU A 2 -10.91 -16.06 1.97
N GLU A 3 -11.54 -15.71 0.85
CA GLU A 3 -10.97 -15.84 -0.50
C GLU A 3 -9.79 -14.88 -0.80
N TYR A 4 -9.36 -14.12 0.21
CA TYR A 4 -8.31 -13.10 0.12
C TYR A 4 -7.09 -13.37 1.01
N CYS A 5 -7.15 -14.38 1.90
CA CYS A 5 -6.05 -14.61 2.85
C CYS A 5 -4.74 -15.04 2.16
N GLU A 6 -4.85 -15.80 1.06
CA GLU A 6 -3.71 -16.32 0.31
C GLU A 6 -3.24 -15.40 -0.84
N LYS A 7 -3.97 -14.31 -1.10
CA LYS A 7 -3.63 -13.38 -2.19
C LYS A 7 -2.65 -12.33 -1.71
N SER A 8 -1.78 -11.90 -2.62
CA SER A 8 -0.84 -10.82 -2.35
C SER A 8 -1.57 -9.51 -2.07
N ARG A 9 -1.20 -8.84 -0.99
CA ARG A 9 -1.82 -7.60 -0.50
C ARG A 9 -0.92 -6.44 -0.85
N PHE A 10 -1.41 -5.57 -1.73
CA PHE A 10 -0.70 -4.34 -2.09
C PHE A 10 -1.51 -3.15 -1.61
N VAL A 11 -0.83 -2.16 -1.04
CA VAL A 11 -1.46 -0.89 -0.68
C VAL A 11 -1.25 0.12 -1.79
N TYR A 12 -2.32 0.73 -2.27
CA TYR A 12 -2.27 1.77 -3.29
C TYR A 12 -2.39 3.14 -2.63
N GLY A 13 -1.55 4.09 -3.05
CA GLY A 13 -1.62 5.47 -2.56
C GLY A 13 -1.37 6.48 -3.67
N GLU A 14 -2.23 7.48 -3.75
CA GLU A 14 -2.12 8.62 -4.66
C GLU A 14 -1.98 9.91 -3.87
N SER A 15 -1.13 10.84 -4.32
CA SER A 15 -0.83 12.10 -3.62
C SER A 15 -0.45 11.86 -2.14
N MET A 16 -1.12 12.52 -1.18
CA MET A 16 -0.94 12.28 0.26
C MET A 16 -1.19 10.81 0.64
N GLY A 17 -2.08 10.12 -0.08
CA GLY A 17 -2.35 8.69 0.08
C GLY A 17 -1.11 7.82 -0.13
N GLY A 18 -0.13 8.26 -0.92
CA GLY A 18 1.16 7.58 -1.06
C GLY A 18 1.97 7.58 0.24
N ALA A 19 1.96 8.69 0.99
CA ALA A 19 2.60 8.76 2.30
C ALA A 19 1.87 7.88 3.32
N VAL A 20 0.53 7.84 3.28
CA VAL A 20 -0.27 6.96 4.14
C VAL A 20 -0.03 5.48 3.80
N ALA A 21 0.08 5.14 2.52
CA ALA A 21 0.42 3.80 2.05
C ALA A 21 1.80 3.34 2.58
N LEU A 22 2.80 4.23 2.55
CA LEU A 22 4.12 3.96 3.14
C LEU A 22 4.07 3.78 4.67
N LEU A 23 3.27 4.60 5.36
CA LEU A 23 3.08 4.48 6.80
C LEU A 23 2.40 3.15 7.17
N LEU A 24 1.38 2.74 6.42
CA LEU A 24 0.70 1.45 6.60
C LEU A 24 1.63 0.27 6.34
N HIS A 25 2.40 0.30 5.25
CA HIS A 25 3.36 -0.73 4.92
C HIS A 25 4.45 -0.85 6.00
N ARG A 26 4.94 0.27 6.54
CA ARG A 26 5.92 0.28 7.65
C ARG A 26 5.34 -0.19 8.97
N LYS A 27 4.06 0.06 9.23
CA LYS A 27 3.39 -0.35 10.45
C LYS A 27 3.24 -1.87 10.54
N ASP A 28 3.02 -2.53 9.40
CA ASP A 28 2.81 -3.98 9.36
C ASP A 28 3.42 -4.61 8.09
N PRO A 29 4.75 -4.75 8.02
CA PRO A 29 5.45 -5.18 6.81
C PRO A 29 5.22 -6.66 6.45
N SER A 30 4.79 -7.50 7.40
CA SER A 30 4.44 -8.90 7.14
C SER A 30 3.04 -9.05 6.53
N PHE A 31 2.16 -8.06 6.75
CA PHE A 31 0.81 -8.06 6.22
C PHE A 31 0.74 -7.57 4.77
N TRP A 32 1.58 -6.60 4.40
CA TRP A 32 1.59 -6.00 3.07
C TRP A 32 2.77 -6.53 2.23
N ASN A 33 2.48 -7.12 1.07
CA ASN A 33 3.49 -7.58 0.14
C ASN A 33 4.18 -6.44 -0.62
N GLY A 34 3.57 -5.26 -0.69
CA GLY A 34 4.16 -4.08 -1.29
C GLY A 34 3.22 -2.88 -1.34
N ALA A 35 3.72 -1.78 -1.90
CA ALA A 35 2.95 -0.55 -2.09
C ALA A 35 3.05 -0.06 -3.55
N VAL A 36 1.92 0.36 -4.13
CA VAL A 36 1.84 1.02 -5.43
C VAL A 36 1.62 2.51 -5.18
N LEU A 37 2.60 3.32 -5.55
CA LEU A 37 2.57 4.75 -5.35
C LEU A 37 2.32 5.44 -6.69
N VAL A 38 1.19 6.13 -6.81
CA VAL A 38 0.89 6.98 -7.96
C VAL A 38 1.04 8.42 -7.50
N ALA A 39 2.28 8.90 -7.58
CA ALA A 39 2.57 10.31 -7.42
C ALA A 39 2.71 10.91 -8.84
N PRO A 40 1.69 11.59 -9.39
CA PRO A 40 1.98 12.58 -10.41
C PRO A 40 2.79 13.63 -9.66
N MET A 41 4.11 13.64 -9.85
CA MET A 41 4.94 14.61 -9.15
C MET A 41 4.35 15.99 -9.39
N CYS A 42 3.96 16.65 -8.29
CA CYS A 42 3.85 18.09 -8.23
C CYS A 42 5.08 18.67 -8.95
N LYS A 43 4.85 19.59 -9.88
CA LYS A 43 5.92 20.38 -10.47
C LYS A 43 6.68 21.15 -9.39
#